data_AF-A0A0P7WF57-F1
#
_entry.id   AF-A0A0P7WF57-F1
#
_cell.length_a   1.000
_cell.length_b   1.000
_cell.length_c   1.000
_cell.angle_alpha   90.00
_cell.angle_beta   90.00
_cell.angle_gamma   90.00
#
_symmetry.space_group_name_H-M   'P 1'
#
loop_
_entity.id
_entity.type
_entity.pdbx_description
1 polymer ?
#
loop_
_entity_poly.entity_id
_entity_poly.type
_entity_poly.pdbx_seq_one_letter_code
_entity_poly.pdbx_strand_id
1 'polypeptide(L)'
;MTGIFPKDFSILMTIRPKAGIQSFLLSIYNKQGVQQLGVEVGRSPVFLYEDQHGKPTPEDYPLFRTLNLADGKWHRVAIAVHKKKVTISVDCKQKITKSLKRSDAATIDTDGITVFGTRILDEEVFEFIIKSSVWGCGGLQGAAGLGTAGVRPGK
;
A
#
# COMPACT_ATOMS: atom_id res chain seq x y z
N MET A 1 8.81 5.91 -23.89
CA MET A 1 8.06 6.89 -23.07
C MET A 1 7.80 6.22 -21.74
N THR A 2 8.51 6.59 -20.69
CA THR A 2 8.20 6.17 -19.32
C THR A 2 6.92 6.90 -18.89
N GLY A 3 5.90 6.15 -18.47
CA GLY A 3 4.63 6.73 -18.05
C GLY A 3 4.79 7.46 -16.72
N ILE A 4 4.23 8.67 -16.61
CA ILE A 4 4.18 9.42 -15.35
C ILE A 4 3.27 8.67 -14.37
N PHE A 5 3.72 8.48 -13.13
CA PHE A 5 2.89 7.87 -12.11
C PHE A 5 1.60 8.67 -11.90
N PRO A 6 0.42 8.02 -11.91
CA PRO A 6 -0.85 8.74 -11.89
C PRO A 6 -1.08 9.47 -10.57
N LYS A 7 -1.61 10.70 -10.67
CA LYS A 7 -2.00 11.49 -9.49
C LYS A 7 -3.12 10.80 -8.70
N ASP A 8 -4.11 10.22 -9.38
CA ASP A 8 -5.19 9.48 -8.73
C ASP A 8 -5.08 8.02 -9.13
N PHE A 9 -5.14 7.11 -8.16
CA PHE A 9 -4.88 5.70 -8.38
C PHE A 9 -5.54 4.83 -7.31
N SER A 10 -5.57 3.53 -7.57
CA SER A 10 -6.02 2.54 -6.61
C SER A 10 -5.06 1.36 -6.53
N ILE A 11 -4.85 0.86 -5.32
CA ILE A 11 -4.12 -0.37 -5.01
C ILE A 11 -5.15 -1.40 -4.54
N LEU A 12 -5.17 -2.56 -5.19
CA LEU A 12 -6.03 -3.69 -4.84
C LEU A 12 -5.15 -4.86 -4.42
N MET A 13 -5.41 -5.38 -3.23
CA MET A 13 -4.67 -6.50 -2.66
C MET A 13 -5.62 -7.46 -1.94
N THR A 14 -5.35 -8.76 -2.07
CA THR A 14 -5.93 -9.79 -1.21
C THR A 14 -4.78 -10.33 -0.37
N ILE A 15 -4.87 -10.24 0.96
CA ILE A 15 -3.76 -10.49 1.86
C ILE A 15 -4.16 -11.40 3.01
N ARG A 16 -3.22 -12.20 3.52
CA ARG A 16 -3.34 -12.88 4.81
C ARG A 16 -2.08 -12.61 5.64
N PRO A 17 -2.04 -11.50 6.38
CA PRO A 17 -0.94 -11.22 7.30
C PRO A 17 -0.95 -12.22 8.46
N LYS A 18 0.24 -12.62 8.94
CA LYS A 18 0.36 -13.37 10.20
C LYS A 18 -0.26 -12.56 11.34
N ALA A 19 -0.93 -13.24 12.27
CA ALA A 19 -1.55 -12.58 13.41
C ALA A 19 -0.51 -11.76 14.22
N GLY A 20 -0.84 -10.50 14.51
CA GLY A 20 0.00 -9.59 15.31
C GLY A 20 1.17 -8.93 14.57
N ILE A 21 1.34 -9.19 13.27
CA ILE A 21 2.40 -8.57 12.46
C ILE A 21 2.11 -7.09 12.17
N GLN A 22 3.16 -6.28 12.04
CA GLN A 22 3.05 -4.85 11.73
C GLN A 22 4.19 -4.45 10.79
N SER A 23 3.91 -4.35 9.48
CA SER A 23 4.98 -4.15 8.50
C SER A 23 4.46 -3.75 7.11
N PHE A 24 5.37 -3.26 6.28
CA PHE A 24 5.07 -2.82 4.93
C PHE A 24 4.89 -4.01 4.00
N LEU A 25 3.68 -4.15 3.47
CA LEU A 25 3.40 -5.07 2.38
C LEU A 25 3.94 -4.54 1.04
N LEU A 26 3.83 -3.23 0.82
CA LEU A 26 4.27 -2.56 -0.39
C LEU A 26 5.11 -1.36 0.01
N SER A 27 6.27 -1.21 -0.61
CA SER A 27 7.09 -0.01 -0.53
C SER A 27 7.63 0.34 -1.91
N ILE A 28 7.46 1.59 -2.33
CA ILE A 28 8.00 2.13 -3.58
C ILE A 28 9.01 3.21 -3.21
N TYR A 29 10.23 3.05 -3.70
CA TYR A 29 11.35 3.95 -3.47
C TYR A 29 11.73 4.65 -4.76
N ASN A 30 12.16 5.91 -4.65
CA ASN A 30 12.82 6.59 -5.76
C ASN A 30 14.29 6.13 -5.90
N LYS A 31 14.97 6.66 -6.92
CA LYS A 31 16.38 6.34 -7.19
C LYS A 31 17.36 6.76 -6.10
N GLN A 32 16.98 7.67 -5.21
CA GLN A 32 17.77 8.07 -4.03
C GLN A 32 17.48 7.19 -2.80
N GLY A 33 16.57 6.22 -2.90
CA GLY A 33 16.21 5.34 -1.79
C GLY A 33 15.20 5.93 -0.83
N VAL A 34 14.54 7.05 -1.17
CA VAL A 34 13.45 7.63 -0.37
C VAL A 34 12.16 6.88 -0.65
N GLN A 35 11.46 6.45 0.40
CA GLN A 35 10.17 5.77 0.28
C GLN A 35 9.09 6.79 -0.08
N GLN A 36 8.59 6.73 -1.32
CA GLN A 36 7.58 7.67 -1.83
C GLN A 36 6.16 7.17 -1.60
N LEU A 37 5.96 5.86 -1.55
CA LEU A 37 4.67 5.24 -1.29
C LEU A 37 4.85 3.97 -0.45
N GLY A 38 3.94 3.74 0.49
CA GLY A 38 3.93 2.51 1.26
C GLY A 38 2.55 2.12 1.77
N VAL A 39 2.35 0.82 1.91
CA VAL A 39 1.17 0.25 2.58
C VAL A 39 1.65 -0.63 3.72
N GLU A 40 1.47 -0.14 4.94
CA GLU A 40 1.73 -0.89 6.16
C GLU A 40 0.47 -1.64 6.58
N VAL A 41 0.59 -2.95 6.75
CA VAL A 41 -0.47 -3.84 7.22
C VAL A 41 -0.22 -4.23 8.67
N GLY A 42 -1.29 -4.38 9.43
CA GLY A 42 -1.21 -4.63 10.87
C GLY A 42 -2.41 -4.08 11.62
N ARG A 43 -2.20 -3.75 12.89
CA ARG A 43 -3.13 -2.96 13.69
C ARG A 43 -2.94 -1.49 13.35
N SER A 44 -4.03 -0.77 13.10
CA SER A 44 -3.98 0.62 12.63
C SER A 44 -3.11 0.82 11.37
N PRO A 45 -3.44 0.17 10.24
CA PRO A 45 -2.69 0.26 8.98
C PRO A 45 -2.32 1.70 8.60
N VAL A 46 -1.16 1.86 7.97
CA VAL A 46 -0.62 3.15 7.53
C VAL A 46 -0.57 3.20 6.01
N PHE A 47 -1.02 4.31 5.44
CA PHE A 47 -0.71 4.65 4.06
C PHE A 47 0.38 5.72 4.02
N LEU A 48 1.59 5.32 3.66
CA LEU A 48 2.72 6.22 3.49
C LEU A 48 2.65 6.83 2.08
N TYR A 49 2.82 8.14 2.01
CA TYR A 49 2.90 8.90 0.76
C TYR A 49 3.83 10.07 0.99
N GLU A 50 4.75 10.31 0.07
CA GLU A 50 5.63 11.46 0.08
C GLU A 50 5.77 11.95 -1.37
N ASP A 51 5.32 13.18 -1.63
CA ASP A 51 5.49 13.82 -2.94
C ASP A 51 6.85 14.50 -3.10
N GLN A 52 7.09 15.11 -4.27
CA GLN A 52 8.32 15.84 -4.57
C GLN A 52 8.63 17.02 -3.62
N HIS A 53 7.67 17.43 -2.79
CA HIS A 53 7.84 18.47 -1.78
C HIS A 53 7.98 17.91 -0.37
N GLY A 54 8.13 16.59 -0.22
CA GLY A 54 8.23 15.92 1.08
C GLY A 54 6.90 15.88 1.84
N LYS A 55 5.76 15.95 1.14
CA LYS A 55 4.43 16.01 1.77
C LYS A 55 3.56 14.78 1.50
N PRO A 56 2.72 14.36 2.48
CA PRO A 56 2.76 14.75 3.89
C PRO A 56 4.07 14.36 4.60
N THR A 57 4.35 14.99 5.73
CA THR A 57 5.40 14.55 6.66
C THR A 57 4.95 13.28 7.41
N PRO A 58 5.88 12.51 8.01
CA PRO A 58 5.56 11.23 8.65
C PRO A 58 4.45 11.27 9.70
N GLU A 59 4.39 12.32 10.51
CA GLU A 59 3.36 12.54 11.52
C GLU A 59 1.95 12.75 10.92
N ASP A 60 1.90 13.13 9.65
CA ASP A 60 0.67 13.42 8.90
C ASP A 60 0.24 12.26 7.99
N TYR A 61 0.93 11.11 8.05
CA TYR A 61 0.53 9.92 7.32
C TYR A 61 -0.87 9.42 7.74
N PRO A 62 -1.74 9.09 6.78
CA PRO A 62 -3.05 8.51 7.06
C PRO A 62 -2.97 7.19 7.86
N LEU A 63 -3.37 7.28 9.13
CA LEU A 63 -3.47 6.15 10.07
C LEU A 63 -4.92 5.65 10.21
N PHE A 64 -5.19 4.40 9.87
CA PHE A 64 -6.54 3.81 9.95
C PHE A 64 -6.80 3.08 11.27
N ARG A 65 -6.83 3.85 12.37
CA ARG A 65 -6.83 3.35 13.77
C ARG A 65 -7.90 2.30 14.14
N THR A 66 -9.02 2.28 13.44
CA THR A 66 -10.14 1.35 13.73
C THR A 66 -10.04 0.03 12.97
N LEU A 67 -8.98 -0.17 12.15
CA LEU A 67 -8.75 -1.40 11.40
C LEU A 67 -7.68 -2.26 12.07
N ASN A 68 -7.86 -3.57 11.96
CA ASN A 68 -6.81 -4.56 12.22
C ASN A 68 -6.84 -5.57 11.08
N LEU A 69 -5.77 -5.61 10.29
CA LEU A 69 -5.60 -6.54 9.16
C LEU A 69 -4.75 -7.77 9.53
N ALA A 70 -4.13 -7.78 10.71
CA ALA A 70 -3.25 -8.84 11.18
C ALA A 70 -3.96 -9.73 12.21
N ASP A 71 -5.08 -10.32 11.81
CA ASP A 71 -5.84 -11.30 12.61
C ASP A 71 -5.60 -12.76 12.16
N GLY A 72 -4.71 -12.99 11.18
CA GLY A 72 -4.41 -14.30 10.62
C GLY A 72 -5.38 -14.77 9.53
N LYS A 73 -6.36 -13.96 9.13
CA LYS A 73 -7.36 -14.29 8.10
C LYS A 73 -7.10 -13.58 6.79
N TRP A 74 -7.76 -14.06 5.73
CA TRP A 74 -7.75 -13.42 4.43
C TRP A 74 -8.62 -12.16 4.44
N HIS A 75 -8.06 -11.08 3.90
CA HIS A 75 -8.75 -9.81 3.69
C HIS A 75 -8.58 -9.34 2.24
N ARG A 76 -9.65 -8.79 1.67
CA ARG A 76 -9.61 -8.02 0.42
C ARG A 76 -9.53 -6.55 0.76
N VAL A 77 -8.42 -5.90 0.43
CA VAL A 77 -8.19 -4.50 0.73
C VAL A 77 -8.05 -3.70 -0.55
N ALA A 78 -8.77 -2.59 -0.62
CA ALA A 78 -8.66 -1.59 -1.68
C ALA A 78 -8.25 -0.25 -1.06
N ILE A 79 -7.17 0.35 -1.54
CA ILE A 79 -6.77 1.72 -1.17
C ILE A 79 -6.92 2.58 -2.42
N ALA A 80 -7.68 3.66 -2.34
CA ALA A 80 -7.89 4.60 -3.43
C ALA A 80 -7.44 6.00 -3.02
N VAL A 81 -6.56 6.59 -3.82
CA VAL A 81 -6.16 7.99 -3.71
C VAL A 81 -6.92 8.77 -4.78
N HIS A 82 -7.68 9.76 -4.35
CA HIS A 82 -8.38 10.67 -5.25
C HIS A 82 -8.30 12.09 -4.69
N LYS A 83 -7.73 13.02 -5.47
CA LYS A 83 -7.45 14.39 -5.01
C LYS A 83 -6.71 14.35 -3.66
N LYS A 84 -7.05 15.19 -2.69
CA LYS A 84 -6.40 15.19 -1.36
C LYS A 84 -7.06 14.22 -0.37
N LYS A 85 -7.51 13.06 -0.83
CA LYS A 85 -8.15 12.03 0.00
C LYS A 85 -7.57 10.66 -0.29
N VAL A 86 -7.45 9.85 0.76
CA VAL A 86 -7.19 8.41 0.67
C VAL A 86 -8.37 7.67 1.28
N THR A 87 -8.81 6.60 0.62
CA THR A 87 -9.89 5.75 1.08
C THR A 87 -9.39 4.32 1.16
N ILE A 88 -9.53 3.68 2.32
CA ILE A 88 -9.35 2.24 2.45
C ILE A 88 -10.72 1.56 2.50
N SER A 89 -10.87 0.46 1.78
CA SER A 89 -12.01 -0.44 1.90
C SER A 89 -11.52 -1.85 2.20
N VAL A 90 -12.15 -2.49 3.19
CA VAL A 90 -11.81 -3.84 3.65
C VAL A 90 -13.03 -4.74 3.47
N ASP A 91 -12.81 -5.87 2.80
CA ASP A 91 -13.78 -6.93 2.50
C ASP A 91 -15.06 -6.43 1.81
N CYS A 92 -14.96 -5.29 1.10
CA CYS A 92 -16.08 -4.54 0.53
C CYS A 92 -17.19 -4.19 1.55
N LYS A 93 -16.91 -4.22 2.86
CA LYS A 93 -17.87 -3.95 3.94
C LYS A 93 -17.54 -2.67 4.67
N GLN A 94 -16.29 -2.52 5.07
CA GLN A 94 -15.81 -1.35 5.78
C GLN A 94 -15.15 -0.40 4.79
N LYS A 95 -15.43 0.91 4.93
CA LYS A 95 -14.82 1.96 4.12
C LYS A 95 -14.49 3.14 5.01
N ILE A 96 -13.24 3.59 4.98
CA ILE A 96 -12.75 4.72 5.78
C ILE A 96 -12.01 5.67 4.85
N THR A 97 -12.39 6.94 4.88
CA THR A 97 -11.74 8.00 4.11
C THR A 97 -10.99 8.93 5.04
N LYS A 98 -9.74 9.25 4.72
CA LYS A 98 -8.93 10.25 5.42
C LYS A 98 -8.43 11.32 4.45
N SER A 99 -8.10 12.48 5.02
CA SER A 99 -7.39 13.54 4.30
C SER A 99 -5.98 13.05 3.96
N LEU A 100 -5.52 13.34 2.75
CA LEU A 100 -4.16 13.13 2.30
C LEU A 100 -3.56 14.51 2.04
N LYS A 101 -2.69 14.99 2.94
CA LYS A 101 -2.09 16.33 2.91
C LYS A 101 -0.95 16.45 1.87
N ARG A 102 -1.15 15.87 0.69
CA ARG A 102 -0.25 16.05 -0.46
C ARG A 102 -0.40 17.43 -1.10
N SER A 103 0.61 17.83 -1.85
CA SER A 103 0.64 19.09 -2.60
C SER A 103 -0.38 19.11 -3.75
N ASP A 104 -0.74 20.31 -4.22
CA ASP A 104 -1.73 20.45 -5.31
C ASP A 104 -1.25 19.87 -6.64
N ALA A 105 0.04 19.97 -6.93
CA ALA A 105 0.69 19.36 -8.10
C ALA A 105 1.55 18.15 -7.70
N ALA A 106 1.09 17.35 -6.73
CA ALA A 106 1.84 16.20 -6.22
C ALA A 106 2.17 15.17 -7.32
N THR A 107 3.43 14.80 -7.36
CA THR A 107 4.06 13.75 -8.17
C THR A 107 4.92 12.90 -7.25
N ILE A 108 4.98 11.60 -7.51
CA ILE A 108 5.92 10.70 -6.82
C ILE A 108 6.94 10.20 -7.83
N ASP A 109 8.20 10.08 -7.41
CA ASP A 109 9.26 9.49 -8.21
C ASP A 109 9.27 7.97 -7.99
N THR A 110 8.99 7.22 -9.06
CA THR A 110 8.97 5.74 -9.03
C THR A 110 10.11 5.11 -9.83
N ASP A 111 11.18 5.87 -10.11
CA ASP A 111 12.33 5.39 -10.92
C ASP A 111 13.30 4.50 -10.11
N GLY A 112 13.02 4.24 -8.84
CA GLY A 112 13.81 3.35 -8.00
C GLY A 112 13.28 1.91 -8.00
N ILE A 113 13.05 1.36 -6.81
CA ILE A 113 12.63 -0.04 -6.62
C ILE A 113 11.25 -0.13 -6.00
N THR A 114 10.53 -1.21 -6.34
CA THR A 114 9.31 -1.61 -5.64
C THR A 114 9.60 -2.90 -4.87
N VAL A 115 9.32 -2.89 -3.58
CA VAL A 115 9.51 -4.02 -2.67
C VAL A 115 8.15 -4.52 -2.20
N PHE A 116 7.97 -5.84 -2.22
CA PHE A 116 6.80 -6.50 -1.68
C PHE A 116 7.18 -7.37 -0.48
N GLY A 117 6.44 -7.20 0.62
CA GLY A 117 6.35 -8.16 1.72
C GLY A 117 7.62 -8.44 2.51
N THR A 118 8.48 -7.44 2.76
CA THR A 118 9.51 -7.47 3.82
C THR A 118 9.97 -6.04 4.14
N ARG A 119 10.47 -5.82 5.37
CA ARG A 119 11.59 -4.88 5.58
C ARG A 119 12.86 -5.62 5.19
N ILE A 120 13.84 -4.95 4.59
CA ILE A 120 15.10 -5.56 4.10
C ILE A 120 15.83 -6.40 5.19
N LEU A 121 15.50 -6.21 6.46
CA LEU A 121 16.07 -6.91 7.62
C LEU A 121 15.09 -7.83 8.38
N ASP A 122 13.81 -7.90 8.02
CA ASP A 122 12.79 -8.62 8.81
C ASP A 122 12.25 -9.88 8.08
N GLU A 123 12.30 -11.03 8.76
CA GLU A 123 11.72 -12.32 8.34
C GLU A 123 10.20 -12.34 8.52
N GLU A 124 9.46 -11.64 7.66
CA GLU A 124 8.01 -11.58 7.80
C GLU A 124 7.29 -12.20 6.59
N VAL A 125 6.40 -13.15 6.88
CA VAL A 125 5.77 -14.02 5.87
C VAL A 125 4.39 -13.47 5.54
N PHE A 126 4.20 -12.99 4.32
CA PHE A 126 2.92 -12.54 3.78
C PHE A 126 2.48 -13.43 2.63
N GLU A 127 1.20 -13.82 2.65
CA GLU A 127 0.53 -14.30 1.44
C GLU A 127 -0.27 -13.16 0.84
N PHE A 128 -0.05 -12.88 -0.45
CA PHE A 128 -0.75 -11.78 -1.12
C PHE A 128 -1.04 -12.04 -2.60
N ILE A 129 -2.06 -11.37 -3.11
CA ILE A 129 -2.35 -11.26 -4.54
C ILE A 129 -2.58 -9.79 -4.81
N ILE A 130 -1.79 -9.21 -5.73
CA ILE A 130 -1.96 -7.83 -6.16
C ILE A 130 -2.55 -7.83 -7.56
N LYS A 131 -3.64 -7.08 -7.73
CA LYS A 131 -4.26 -6.88 -9.04
C LYS A 131 -4.11 -5.42 -9.44
N SER A 132 -3.43 -5.18 -10.56
CA SER A 132 -3.42 -3.87 -11.20
C SER A 132 -4.63 -3.80 -12.13
N SER A 133 -5.80 -3.50 -11.57
CA SER A 133 -7.00 -3.17 -12.35
C SER A 133 -7.59 -1.89 -11.80
N VAL A 134 -7.75 -0.88 -12.65
CA VAL A 134 -8.53 0.31 -12.32
C VAL A 134 -9.99 -0.13 -12.22
N TRP A 135 -10.70 0.39 -11.20
CA TRP A 135 -12.10 0.14 -10.78
C TRP A 135 -12.27 -0.80 -9.57
N GLY A 136 -12.86 -0.23 -8.50
CA GLY A 136 -13.07 -0.82 -7.17
C GLY A 136 -14.17 -1.89 -7.12
N CYS A 137 -14.80 -2.13 -5.95
CA CYS A 137 -15.82 -3.19 -5.69
C CYS A 137 -17.12 -3.11 -6.55
N GLY A 138 -17.08 -2.66 -7.81
CA GLY A 138 -18.20 -2.58 -8.76
C GLY A 138 -17.81 -2.98 -10.19
N GLY A 139 -17.33 -4.22 -10.38
CA GLY A 139 -17.13 -4.84 -11.70
C GLY A 139 -15.66 -5.02 -12.11
N LEU A 140 -15.31 -6.24 -12.53
CA LEU A 140 -13.95 -6.67 -12.88
C LEU A 140 -13.54 -6.27 -14.30
N GLN A 141 -12.28 -5.86 -14.47
CA GLN A 141 -11.38 -6.35 -15.53
C GLN A 141 -9.91 -6.00 -15.25
N GLY A 142 -9.03 -7.00 -15.18
CA GLY A 142 -7.57 -6.80 -15.22
C GLY A 142 -6.74 -7.86 -14.47
N ALA A 143 -5.56 -8.15 -15.03
CA ALA A 143 -4.68 -9.27 -14.70
C ALA A 143 -4.20 -9.28 -13.23
N ALA A 144 -4.01 -10.49 -12.70
CA ALA A 144 -3.54 -10.75 -11.34
C ALA A 144 -2.11 -11.25 -11.36
N GLY A 145 -1.23 -10.65 -10.56
CA GLY A 145 0.04 -11.25 -10.16
C GLY A 145 -0.18 -12.03 -8.86
N LEU A 146 0.04 -13.35 -8.87
CA LEU A 146 0.15 -14.13 -7.65
C LEU A 146 1.59 -14.03 -7.14
N GLY A 147 1.77 -13.66 -5.88
CA GLY A 147 3.07 -13.57 -5.23
C GLY A 147 3.03 -14.16 -3.83
N THR A 148 4.11 -14.82 -3.43
CA THR A 148 4.36 -15.15 -2.03
C THR A 148 5.62 -14.39 -1.63
N ALA A 149 5.56 -13.56 -0.59
CA ALA A 149 6.77 -13.01 0.00
C ALA A 149 7.17 -13.90 1.17
N GLY A 150 8.29 -14.58 1.00
CA GLY A 150 8.96 -15.34 2.04
C GLY A 150 10.46 -15.36 1.75
N VAL A 151 11.26 -14.88 2.69
CA VAL A 151 12.70 -15.15 2.71
C VAL A 151 12.86 -16.63 3.05
N ARG A 152 13.51 -17.41 2.17
CA ARG A 152 13.99 -18.74 2.59
C ARG A 152 15.14 -18.50 3.57
N PRO A 153 15.15 -19.14 4.76
CA PRO A 153 16.32 -19.08 5.61
C PRO A 153 17.50 -19.66 4.83
N GLY A 154 18.56 -18.87 4.70
CA GLY A 154 19.84 -19.34 4.17
C GLY A 154 20.36 -20.48 5.06
N LYS A 155 20.90 -21.51 4.41
CA LYS A 155 21.67 -22.58 5.07
C LYS A 155 22.81 -22.02 5.91
#